data_AF-A0A518HFP2-F1
#
_entry.id   AF-A0A518HFP2-F1
#
_cell.length_a   1.000
_cell.length_b   1.000
_cell.length_c   1.000
_cell.angle_alpha   90.00
_cell.angle_beta   90.00
_cell.angle_gamma   90.00
#
_symmetry.space_group_name_H-M   'P 1'
#
loop_
_entity.id
_entity.type
_entity.pdbx_description
1 polymer ?
#
loop_
_entity_poly.entity_id
_entity_poly.type
_entity_poly.pdbx_seq_one_letter_code
_entity_poly.pdbx_strand_id
1 'polypeptide(L)'
;MLLVDNDAQASLTKGLLGDEEARGLDPATTVYALYAGIPTPAELLVRPTAFDGLALLAGSPASISFNVPDPHRIDPRDQAVLRDALRPMAEGST
;
A
#
# COMPACT_ATOMS: atom_id res chain seq x y z
N MET A 1 -1.05 -7.36 -13.32
CA MET A 1 -0.49 -6.03 -13.04
C MET A 1 -0.91 -5.63 -11.63
N LEU A 2 0.02 -5.12 -10.82
CA LEU A 2 -0.25 -4.66 -9.47
C LEU A 2 -0.33 -3.12 -9.46
N LEU A 3 -1.45 -2.60 -8.97
CA LEU A 3 -1.66 -1.20 -8.66
C LEU A 3 -1.32 -0.96 -7.19
N VAL A 4 -0.59 0.11 -6.91
CA VAL A 4 -0.22 0.49 -5.54
C VAL A 4 -0.72 1.89 -5.28
N ASP A 5 -1.61 2.03 -4.30
CA ASP A 5 -2.12 3.33 -3.87
C ASP A 5 -1.32 3.82 -2.65
N ASN A 6 -0.30 4.62 -2.92
CA ASN A 6 0.64 5.12 -1.90
C ASN A 6 0.29 6.53 -1.39
N ASP A 7 -0.91 7.01 -1.66
CA ASP A 7 -1.39 8.30 -1.17
C ASP A 7 -2.32 8.07 0.03
N ALA A 8 -2.12 8.82 1.12
CA ALA A 8 -3.00 8.78 2.27
C ALA A 8 -4.45 9.18 1.94
N GLN A 9 -4.69 9.91 0.85
CA GLN A 9 -6.04 10.18 0.36
C GLN A 9 -6.76 8.92 -0.17
N ALA A 10 -6.02 7.87 -0.51
CA ALA A 10 -6.53 6.58 -0.97
C ALA A 10 -7.53 6.68 -2.14
N SER A 11 -7.31 7.65 -3.05
CA SER A 11 -8.26 7.97 -4.12
C SER A 11 -8.38 6.84 -5.15
N LEU A 12 -7.29 6.15 -5.46
CA LEU A 12 -7.32 5.00 -6.36
C LEU A 12 -8.10 3.83 -5.73
N THR A 13 -7.88 3.60 -4.44
CA THR A 13 -8.60 2.58 -3.67
C THR A 13 -10.10 2.85 -3.63
N LYS A 14 -10.50 4.09 -3.32
CA LYS A 14 -11.91 4.53 -3.35
C LYS A 14 -12.52 4.42 -4.74
N GLY A 15 -11.76 4.76 -5.79
CA GLY A 15 -12.22 4.65 -7.17
C GLY A 15 -12.49 3.20 -7.60
N LEU A 16 -11.75 2.23 -7.06
CA LEU A 16 -11.87 0.82 -7.41
C LEU A 16 -12.85 0.03 -6.52
N LEU A 17 -12.89 0.33 -5.21
CA LEU A 17 -13.71 -0.40 -4.23
C LEU A 17 -15.00 0.34 -3.86
N GLY A 18 -15.06 1.64 -4.11
CA GLY A 18 -16.09 2.52 -3.56
C GLY A 18 -15.70 3.08 -2.19
N ASP A 19 -16.35 4.19 -1.85
CA ASP A 19 -15.96 5.06 -0.75
C ASP A 19 -16.22 4.43 0.65
N GLU A 20 -17.26 3.62 0.79
CA GLU A 20 -17.58 2.93 2.05
C GLU A 20 -16.63 1.75 2.29
N GLU A 21 -16.45 0.90 1.28
CA GLU A 21 -15.55 -0.26 1.37
C GLU A 21 -14.11 0.17 1.65
N ALA A 22 -13.62 1.20 0.93
CA ALA A 22 -12.27 1.74 1.14
C ALA A 22 -12.06 2.28 2.56
N ARG A 23 -13.09 2.89 3.19
CA ARG A 23 -13.01 3.37 4.58
C ARG A 23 -13.04 2.23 5.61
N GLY A 24 -13.70 1.12 5.27
CA GLY A 24 -13.84 -0.04 6.15
C GLY A 24 -12.62 -0.97 6.20
N LEU A 25 -11.60 -0.72 5.38
CA LEU A 25 -10.42 -1.57 5.33
C LEU A 25 -9.61 -1.50 6.62
N ASP A 26 -9.18 -2.68 7.11
CA ASP A 26 -8.17 -2.77 8.15
C ASP A 26 -6.83 -2.20 7.63
N PRO A 27 -6.26 -1.15 8.25
CA PRO A 27 -4.97 -0.58 7.86
C PRO A 27 -3.84 -1.62 7.76
N ALA A 28 -3.87 -2.68 8.57
CA ALA A 28 -2.87 -3.75 8.53
C ALA A 28 -2.91 -4.58 7.23
N THR A 29 -3.94 -4.41 6.39
CA THR A 29 -4.10 -5.06 5.08
C THR A 29 -3.84 -4.11 3.90
N THR A 30 -3.25 -2.94 4.16
CA THR A 30 -3.01 -1.87 3.18
C THR A 30 -1.54 -1.48 3.11
N VAL A 31 -1.19 -0.50 2.27
CA VAL A 31 0.16 0.08 2.18
C VAL A 31 0.70 0.57 3.53
N TYR A 32 -0.20 0.93 4.47
CA TYR A 32 0.17 1.31 5.83
C TYR A 32 1.00 0.23 6.54
N ALA A 33 0.67 -1.06 6.35
CA ALA A 33 1.38 -2.16 6.99
C ALA A 33 2.88 -2.19 6.62
N LEU A 34 3.21 -1.80 5.39
CA LEU A 34 4.59 -1.73 4.92
C LEU A 34 5.37 -0.68 5.70
N TYR A 35 4.83 0.53 5.82
CA TYR A 35 5.45 1.63 6.56
C TYR A 35 5.48 1.41 8.07
N ALA A 36 4.45 0.77 8.62
CA ALA A 36 4.38 0.44 10.04
C ALA A 36 5.22 -0.78 10.44
N GLY A 37 5.85 -1.47 9.47
CA GLY A 37 6.62 -2.69 9.73
C GLY A 37 5.77 -3.85 10.24
N ILE A 38 4.48 -3.87 9.91
CA ILE A 38 3.56 -4.94 10.31
C ILE A 38 3.79 -6.14 9.39
N PRO A 39 4.11 -7.33 9.94
CA PRO A 39 4.35 -8.52 9.13
C PRO A 39 3.03 -9.10 8.61
N THR A 40 2.49 -8.50 7.55
CA THR A 40 1.26 -8.94 6.89
C THR A 40 1.58 -9.86 5.70
N PRO A 41 0.99 -11.07 5.62
CA PRO A 41 1.10 -11.93 4.45
C PRO A 41 0.69 -11.24 3.14
N ALA A 42 1.38 -11.54 2.04
CA ALA A 42 1.18 -10.87 0.75
C ALA A 42 -0.25 -11.05 0.22
N GLU A 43 -0.86 -12.22 0.45
CA GLU A 43 -2.23 -12.55 0.09
C GLU A 43 -3.29 -11.72 0.84
N LEU A 44 -2.93 -11.11 1.97
CA LEU A 44 -3.80 -10.17 2.70
C LEU A 44 -3.55 -8.71 2.27
N LEU A 45 -2.35 -8.40 1.77
CA LEU A 45 -1.98 -7.07 1.27
C LEU A 45 -2.49 -6.80 -0.15
N VAL A 46 -2.44 -7.82 -1.01
CA VAL A 46 -2.79 -7.72 -2.43
C VAL A 46 -4.17 -8.34 -2.65
N ARG A 47 -5.09 -7.53 -3.15
CA ARG A 47 -6.47 -7.97 -3.44
C ARG A 47 -6.80 -7.93 -4.93
N PRO A 48 -7.67 -8.82 -5.42
CA PRO A 48 -8.22 -8.69 -6.76
C PRO A 48 -9.06 -7.42 -6.88
N THR A 49 -9.20 -6.92 -8.10
CA THR A 49 -10.18 -5.87 -8.43
C THR A 49 -11.29 -6.45 -9.31
N ALA A 50 -12.29 -5.63 -9.64
CA ALA A 50 -13.33 -6.02 -10.60
C ALA A 50 -12.83 -6.17 -12.05
N PHE A 51 -11.57 -5.82 -12.32
CA PHE A 51 -10.95 -5.90 -13.63
C PHE A 51 -9.94 -7.03 -13.70
N ASP A 52 -10.09 -7.90 -14.70
CA ASP A 52 -9.21 -9.04 -14.90
C ASP A 52 -7.75 -8.60 -15.10
N GLY A 53 -6.84 -9.30 -14.43
CA GLY A 53 -5.40 -9.01 -14.49
C GLY A 53 -4.96 -7.76 -13.71
N LEU A 54 -5.87 -7.09 -12.99
CA LEU A 54 -5.56 -5.99 -12.08
C LEU A 54 -5.73 -6.42 -10.62
N ALA A 55 -4.65 -6.29 -9.86
CA ALA A 55 -4.63 -6.43 -8.42
C ALA A 55 -4.29 -5.07 -7.76
N LEU A 56 -4.72 -4.88 -6.52
CA LEU A 56 -4.56 -3.65 -5.77
C LEU A 56 -3.84 -3.93 -4.44
N LEU A 57 -2.78 -3.17 -4.16
CA LEU A 57 -2.32 -2.87 -2.81
C LEU A 57 -2.99 -1.56 -2.39
N ALA A 58 -3.98 -1.68 -1.52
CA ALA A 58 -4.85 -0.56 -1.16
C ALA A 58 -4.11 0.52 -0.35
N GLY A 59 -4.52 1.77 -0.52
CA GLY A 59 -4.09 2.91 0.25
C GLY A 59 -4.84 3.02 1.57
N SER A 60 -4.35 3.84 2.48
CA SER A 60 -4.99 4.06 3.78
C SER A 60 -4.71 5.45 4.33
N PRO A 61 -5.72 6.17 4.86
CA PRO A 61 -5.50 7.41 5.60
C PRO A 61 -4.56 7.26 6.80
N ALA A 62 -4.42 6.06 7.37
CA ALA A 62 -3.46 5.79 8.44
C ALA A 62 -2.00 6.03 8.01
N SER A 63 -1.71 6.01 6.71
CA SER A 63 -0.37 6.31 6.18
C SER A 63 0.02 7.78 6.29
N ILE A 64 -0.91 8.70 6.62
CA ILE A 64 -0.64 10.14 6.74
C ILE A 64 0.49 10.45 7.73
N SER A 65 0.68 9.62 8.76
CA SER A 65 1.75 9.78 9.75
C SER A 65 3.16 9.60 9.18
N PHE A 66 3.30 9.01 7.99
CA PHE A 66 4.58 8.84 7.29
C PHE A 66 4.86 9.95 6.28
N ASN A 67 3.90 10.86 6.04
CA ASN A 67 4.14 12.06 5.25
C ASN A 67 4.86 13.11 6.11
N VAL A 68 6.17 13.21 5.93
CA VAL A 68 7.02 14.17 6.65
C VAL A 68 7.35 15.39 5.75
N PRO A 69 7.53 16.61 6.32
CA PRO A 69 7.78 17.82 5.51
C PRO A 69 9.08 17.80 4.70
N ASP A 70 10.15 17.23 5.27
CA ASP A 70 11.47 17.17 4.64
C ASP A 70 11.91 15.70 4.44
N PRO A 71 11.30 14.96 3.50
CA PRO A 71 11.54 13.52 3.34
C PRO A 71 12.98 13.17 2.94
N HIS A 72 13.75 14.13 2.43
CA HIS A 72 15.16 13.94 2.13
C HIS A 72 16.07 13.95 3.37
N ARG A 73 15.54 14.29 4.55
CA ARG A 73 16.30 14.40 5.82
C ARG A 73 16.12 13.22 6.76
N ILE A 74 15.17 12.31 6.47
CA ILE A 74 14.98 11.08 7.27
C ILE A 74 15.98 9.99 6.83
N ASP A 75 16.07 8.91 7.60
CA ASP A 75 16.92 7.77 7.27
C ASP A 75 16.59 7.26 5.85
N PRO A 76 17.58 7.09 4.95
CA PRO A 76 17.34 6.54 3.62
C PRO A 76 16.61 5.18 3.62
N ARG A 77 16.69 4.41 4.70
CA ARG A 77 15.93 3.16 4.88
C ARG A 77 14.43 3.41 4.98
N ASP A 78 14.02 4.46 5.68
CA ASP A 78 12.62 4.85 5.82
C ASP A 78 12.06 5.37 4.49
N GLN A 79 12.90 6.02 3.67
CA GLN A 79 12.53 6.44 2.31
C GLN A 79 12.36 5.25 1.35
N ALA A 80 13.02 4.12 1.63
CA ALA A 80 13.09 2.96 0.75
C ALA A 80 12.01 1.90 1.01
N VAL A 81 11.20 2.04 2.06
CA VAL A 81 10.25 1.02 2.53
C VAL A 81 9.40 0.45 1.40
N LEU A 82 8.74 1.30 0.61
CA LEU A 82 7.87 0.83 -0.47
C LEU A 82 8.64 0.07 -1.54
N ARG A 83 9.80 0.58 -1.95
CA ARG A 83 10.66 -0.07 -2.96
C ARG A 83 11.08 -1.46 -2.49
N ASP A 84 11.52 -1.56 -1.23
CA ASP A 84 12.06 -2.80 -0.70
C ASP A 84 10.96 -3.83 -0.43
N ALA A 85 9.76 -3.37 -0.03
CA ALA A 85 8.58 -4.22 0.09
C ALA A 85 8.05 -4.76 -1.24
N LEU A 86 8.13 -3.98 -2.32
CA LEU A 86 7.66 -4.39 -3.66
C LEU A 86 8.67 -5.24 -4.43
N ARG A 87 9.94 -5.24 -4.04
CA ARG A 87 11.02 -5.96 -4.75
C ARG A 87 10.72 -7.46 -4.93
N PRO A 88 10.30 -8.23 -3.90
CA PRO A 88 9.95 -9.64 -4.09
C PRO A 88 8.79 -9.85 -5.07
N MET A 89 7.86 -8.90 -5.13
CA MET A 89 6.70 -8.96 -6.04
C MET A 89 7.10 -8.69 -7.50
N ALA A 90 8.13 -7.86 -7.72
CA ALA A 90 8.63 -7.53 -9.05
C ALA A 90 9.58 -8.60 -9.61
N GLU A 91 10.33 -9.28 -8.74
CA GLU A 91 11.30 -10.31 -9.12
C GLU A 91 10.63 -11.67 -9.42
N GLY A 92 9.32 -11.79 -9.17
CA GLY A 92 8.55 -13.01 -9.35
C GLY A 92 8.92 -14.03 -8.29
N SER A 93 8.11 -14.15 -7.24
CA SER A 93 8.27 -15.24 -6.28
C SER A 93 8.26 -16.59 -7.02
N THR A 94 9.35 -17.34 -6.85
CA THR A 94 9.50 -18.76 -7.20
C THR A 94 8.35 -19.62 -6.74
#